data_AF-A0A1N6L303-F1
#
_entry.id   AF-A0A1N6L303-F1
#
_cell.length_a   1.000
_cell.length_b   1.000
_cell.length_c   1.000
_cell.angle_alpha   90.00
_cell.angle_beta   90.00
_cell.angle_gamma   90.00
#
_symmetry.space_group_name_H-M   'P 1'
#
loop_
_entity.id
_entity.type
_entity.pdbx_description
1 polymer ?
#
loop_
_entity_poly.entity_id
_entity_poly.type
_entity_poly.pdbx_seq_one_letter_code
_entity_poly.pdbx_strand_id
1 'polypeptide(L)'
;MEPPRALRTFAGLLFLILLFPGSRLQAAADLPIEPTLTVGGNQTEATPRRSTSKAKSGGRRVRRRGGDEPPDCPSPRRRLPPPARSMPEMFQRMGESLARNPATGFNDFLGELARMEEPALEGVSVSVVEERRAGLRTRDEYLAKAKARGFQVVEDGIRLDYLRALVDRLARRMKHRDRYPKVDVSLVNAPISDGQSFPGGFLVFTTALLDEPDEATVAGVVAHELAHLDLGHLYGYVRRSKLAETTYARPPTMGDSFDRFFTQQAALLGLLVNPFRPEHETEADCAAVTWLYQEGYDPQGLVGFFERLHARKNDQPDNPFFSFGRTHPFSLDRRDHVRARLAQLQSWRPRDDLRLAAESLRHFRIPEKQEAAPH
;
A
#
# COMPACT_ATOMS: atom_id res chain seq x y z
N MET A 1 14.60 21.86 19.85
CA MET A 1 14.75 20.41 19.58
C MET A 1 15.42 20.27 18.23
N GLU A 2 16.63 19.71 18.18
CA GLU A 2 17.26 19.41 16.89
C GLU A 2 16.51 18.25 16.20
N PRO A 3 16.34 18.29 14.87
CA PRO A 3 15.74 17.18 14.15
C PRO A 3 16.61 15.91 14.30
N PRO A 4 15.98 14.72 14.40
CA PRO A 4 16.70 13.46 14.58
C PRO A 4 17.71 13.25 13.44
N ARG A 5 18.87 12.65 13.74
CA ARG A 5 19.99 12.44 12.79
C ARG A 5 19.54 11.84 11.44
N ALA A 6 18.56 10.95 11.45
CA ALA A 6 17.97 10.34 10.25
C ALA A 6 17.29 11.35 9.30
N LEU A 7 16.65 12.40 9.82
CA LEU A 7 16.07 13.48 9.02
C LEU A 7 17.16 14.36 8.39
N ARG A 8 18.28 14.57 9.10
CA ARG A 8 19.42 15.34 8.60
C ARG A 8 20.18 14.60 7.50
N THR A 9 20.35 13.29 7.62
CA THR A 9 20.95 12.46 6.56
C THR A 9 20.03 12.32 5.35
N PHE A 10 18.71 12.16 5.56
CA PHE A 10 17.75 12.13 4.45
C PHE A 10 17.68 13.47 3.71
N ALA A 11 17.54 14.58 4.43
CA ALA A 11 17.53 15.92 3.83
C ALA A 11 18.87 16.28 3.18
N GLY A 12 20.00 15.91 3.79
CA GLY A 12 21.34 16.13 3.23
C GLY A 12 21.61 15.32 1.97
N LEU A 13 21.12 14.07 1.90
CA LEU A 13 21.25 13.22 0.71
C LEU A 13 20.33 13.69 -0.41
N LEU A 14 19.09 14.11 -0.09
CA LEU A 14 18.18 14.77 -1.02
C LEU A 14 18.82 16.03 -1.62
N PHE A 15 19.45 16.86 -0.78
CA PHE A 15 20.12 18.09 -1.18
C PHE A 15 21.32 17.83 -2.11
N LEU A 16 22.08 16.75 -1.87
CA LEU A 16 23.21 16.34 -2.72
C LEU A 16 22.77 15.78 -4.08
N ILE A 17 21.70 14.98 -4.12
CA ILE A 17 21.13 14.42 -5.37
C ILE A 17 20.54 15.54 -6.25
N LEU A 18 19.94 16.57 -5.63
CA LEU A 18 19.34 17.70 -6.34
C LEU A 18 20.37 18.70 -6.90
N LEU A 19 21.60 18.77 -6.35
CA LEU A 19 22.66 19.67 -6.80
C LEU A 19 23.69 19.02 -7.75
N PHE A 20 23.86 17.70 -7.70
CA PHE A 20 24.84 16.99 -8.52
C PHE A 20 24.22 15.74 -9.19
N PRO A 21 23.45 15.90 -10.28
CA PRO A 21 22.74 14.81 -10.95
C PRO A 21 23.63 13.76 -11.63
N GLY A 22 24.96 13.96 -11.67
CA GLY A 22 25.91 13.15 -12.44
C GLY A 22 26.58 11.99 -11.70
N SER A 23 26.38 11.82 -10.39
CA SER A 23 27.14 10.81 -9.62
C SER A 23 26.27 10.04 -8.63
N ARG A 24 26.10 8.74 -8.92
CA ARG A 24 25.73 7.66 -7.98
C ARG A 24 24.24 7.52 -7.62
N LEU A 25 23.42 7.08 -8.59
CA LEU A 25 22.13 6.42 -8.33
C LEU A 25 22.28 5.01 -7.73
N GLN A 26 23.47 4.40 -7.81
CA GLN A 26 23.70 3.02 -7.35
C GLN A 26 23.77 2.85 -5.83
N ALA A 27 23.89 3.94 -5.06
CA ALA A 27 24.04 3.87 -3.60
C ALA A 27 22.71 4.01 -2.82
N ALA A 28 21.63 4.45 -3.47
CA ALA A 28 20.33 4.68 -2.80
C ALA A 28 19.52 3.39 -2.58
N ALA A 29 19.91 2.27 -3.21
CA ALA A 29 19.21 0.99 -3.12
C ALA A 29 19.57 0.14 -1.88
N ASP A 30 20.62 0.50 -1.12
CA ASP A 30 21.23 -0.38 -0.10
C ASP A 30 21.30 0.21 1.33
N LEU A 31 20.51 1.22 1.69
CA LEU A 31 20.58 1.78 3.06
C LEU A 31 19.64 1.06 4.06
N PRO A 32 20.16 0.50 5.17
CA PRO A 32 19.34 0.01 6.28
C PRO A 32 18.87 1.19 7.14
N ILE A 33 17.57 1.27 7.39
CA ILE A 33 16.99 2.26 8.31
C ILE A 33 16.54 1.50 9.56
N GLU A 34 17.34 1.56 10.62
CA GLU A 34 16.92 1.12 11.95
C GLU A 34 16.06 2.20 12.64
N PRO A 35 14.92 1.84 13.25
CA PRO A 35 14.19 2.76 14.11
C PRO A 35 14.38 2.39 15.59
N THR A 36 15.27 3.10 16.29
CA THR A 36 15.22 3.18 17.76
C THR A 36 14.39 4.41 18.14
N LEU A 37 13.16 4.20 18.59
CA LEU A 37 12.40 5.19 19.36
C LEU A 37 11.62 4.48 20.47
N THR A 38 12.18 4.52 21.68
CA THR A 38 11.49 4.19 22.93
C THR A 38 10.55 5.33 23.30
N VAL A 39 9.26 5.02 23.53
CA VAL A 39 8.30 5.99 24.06
C VAL A 39 7.98 5.60 25.50
N GLY A 40 8.44 6.44 26.44
CA GLY A 40 8.08 6.36 27.85
C GLY A 40 6.59 6.69 28.04
N GLY A 41 5.90 5.80 28.74
CA GLY A 41 4.49 5.98 29.08
C GLY A 41 4.30 7.04 30.17
N ASN A 42 3.20 7.78 30.05
CA ASN A 42 2.48 8.29 31.21
C ASN A 42 0.99 8.24 30.89
N GLN A 43 0.31 7.32 31.57
CA GLN A 43 -1.14 7.20 31.59
C GLN A 43 -1.70 8.30 32.50
N THR A 44 -2.72 9.02 32.05
CA THR A 44 -3.63 9.73 32.95
C THR A 44 -5.05 9.31 32.63
N GLU A 45 -5.69 8.73 33.64
CA GLU A 45 -7.08 8.28 33.64
C GLU A 45 -8.04 9.46 33.50
N ALA A 46 -9.11 9.27 32.73
CA ALA A 46 -10.27 10.16 32.73
C ALA A 46 -11.53 9.35 33.04
N THR A 47 -12.15 9.68 34.17
CA THR A 47 -13.40 9.12 34.71
C THR A 47 -14.64 9.59 33.92
N PRO A 48 -15.76 8.83 33.90
CA PRO A 48 -16.90 9.10 33.05
C PRO A 48 -17.92 10.03 33.74
N ARG A 49 -18.47 11.00 32.99
CA ARG A 49 -19.69 11.72 33.40
C ARG A 49 -20.89 11.27 32.59
N ARG A 50 -21.87 10.73 33.33
CA ARG A 50 -23.25 10.47 32.95
C ARG A 50 -23.97 11.78 32.61
N SER A 51 -24.77 11.80 31.54
CA SER A 51 -25.97 12.65 31.49
C SER A 51 -27.09 11.95 30.72
N THR A 52 -28.31 12.15 31.21
CA THR A 52 -29.51 11.38 30.95
C THR A 52 -30.38 11.96 29.83
N SER A 53 -30.94 11.04 29.03
CA SER A 53 -32.23 11.05 28.30
C SER A 53 -32.85 12.36 27.78
N LYS A 54 -33.28 12.31 26.52
CA LYS A 54 -34.71 12.46 26.19
C LYS A 54 -35.03 11.81 24.84
N ALA A 55 -35.98 10.87 24.88
CA ALA A 55 -36.58 10.23 23.73
C ALA A 55 -37.46 11.23 22.95
N LYS A 56 -37.37 11.21 21.63
CA LYS A 56 -38.44 11.66 20.73
C LYS A 56 -38.65 10.60 19.64
N SER A 57 -39.80 9.98 19.73
CA SER A 57 -40.44 9.16 18.70
C SER A 57 -40.71 9.97 17.44
N GLY A 58 -40.42 9.43 16.26
CA GLY A 58 -40.87 10.03 15.01
C GLY A 58 -40.33 9.34 13.77
N GLY A 59 -41.17 8.51 13.14
CA GLY A 59 -41.12 8.24 11.71
C GLY A 59 -40.09 7.22 11.23
N ARG A 60 -40.52 5.98 11.05
CA ARG A 60 -39.83 4.96 10.25
C ARG A 60 -39.80 5.43 8.78
N ARG A 61 -38.81 6.26 8.41
CA ARG A 61 -38.50 6.51 7.00
C ARG A 61 -37.93 5.23 6.42
N VAL A 62 -38.75 4.53 5.63
CA VAL A 62 -38.28 3.55 4.66
C VAL A 62 -37.26 4.27 3.78
N ARG A 63 -35.96 4.01 4.01
CA ARG A 63 -34.90 4.52 3.14
C ARG A 63 -35.15 3.93 1.75
N ARG A 64 -35.29 4.81 0.76
CA ARG A 64 -35.31 4.48 -0.66
C ARG A 64 -34.18 3.50 -0.96
N ARG A 65 -34.46 2.45 -1.74
CA ARG A 65 -33.45 1.54 -2.30
C ARG A 65 -32.32 2.40 -2.89
N GLY A 66 -31.13 2.31 -2.29
CA GLY A 66 -29.92 2.90 -2.86
C GLY A 66 -29.65 2.27 -4.23
N GLY A 67 -29.02 3.01 -5.14
CA GLY A 67 -28.63 2.48 -6.45
C GLY A 67 -27.78 1.21 -6.35
N ASP A 68 -27.62 0.51 -7.48
CA ASP A 68 -26.87 -0.75 -7.55
C ASP A 68 -25.38 -0.58 -7.20
N GLU A 69 -24.86 0.65 -7.25
CA GLU A 69 -23.49 0.96 -6.88
C GLU A 69 -23.33 1.32 -5.39
N PRO A 70 -22.24 0.87 -4.75
CA PRO A 70 -21.92 1.26 -3.39
C PRO A 70 -21.64 2.76 -3.31
N PRO A 71 -21.90 3.40 -2.16
CA PRO A 71 -21.58 4.82 -1.97
C PRO A 71 -20.08 5.07 -2.15
N ASP A 72 -19.70 6.32 -2.43
CA ASP A 72 -18.30 6.72 -2.50
C ASP A 72 -17.57 6.47 -1.18
N CYS A 73 -16.27 6.21 -1.31
CA CYS A 73 -15.38 6.06 -0.17
C CYS A 73 -15.42 7.30 0.73
N PRO A 74 -15.46 7.16 2.07
CA PRO A 74 -15.38 8.31 2.95
C PRO A 74 -14.02 9.00 2.76
N SER A 75 -14.01 10.24 2.27
CA SER A 75 -12.75 10.97 2.13
C SER A 75 -12.08 11.18 3.49
N PRO A 76 -10.73 11.15 3.56
CA PRO A 76 -10.03 11.60 4.74
C PRO A 76 -10.51 13.01 5.09
N ARG A 77 -10.84 13.26 6.37
CA ARG A 77 -11.54 14.49 6.82
C ARG A 77 -10.78 15.81 6.59
N ARG A 78 -9.60 15.79 5.98
CA ARG A 78 -8.68 16.93 5.90
C ARG A 78 -8.66 17.53 4.50
N ARG A 79 -9.08 18.79 4.37
CA ARG A 79 -8.81 19.60 3.16
C ARG A 79 -7.31 19.91 3.12
N LEU A 80 -6.64 19.49 2.04
CA LEU A 80 -5.23 19.80 1.83
C LEU A 80 -5.07 21.24 1.29
N PRO A 81 -4.05 22.00 1.73
CA PRO A 81 -3.72 23.31 1.16
C PRO A 81 -3.26 23.16 -0.30
N PRO A 82 -3.32 24.20 -1.16
CA PRO A 82 -2.81 24.13 -2.53
C PRO A 82 -1.34 23.69 -2.56
N PRO A 83 -0.88 22.97 -3.60
CA PRO A 83 0.50 22.48 -3.68
C PRO A 83 1.51 23.63 -3.61
N ALA A 84 2.68 23.38 -3.02
CA ALA A 84 3.80 24.30 -3.04
C ALA A 84 4.18 24.68 -4.47
N ARG A 85 4.62 25.92 -4.64
CA ARG A 85 5.02 26.48 -5.94
C ARG A 85 6.51 26.26 -6.23
N SER A 86 7.28 25.80 -5.25
CA SER A 86 8.72 25.56 -5.38
C SER A 86 9.20 24.50 -4.38
N MET A 87 10.35 23.91 -4.68
CA MET A 87 11.03 22.96 -3.80
C MET A 87 11.35 23.54 -2.40
N PRO A 88 11.89 24.78 -2.27
CA PRO A 88 12.11 25.39 -0.95
C PRO A 88 10.83 25.58 -0.15
N GLU A 89 9.74 26.04 -0.79
CA GLU A 89 8.44 26.20 -0.14
C GLU A 89 7.90 24.84 0.37
N MET A 90 8.05 23.78 -0.43
CA MET A 90 7.67 22.43 -0.02
C MET A 90 8.46 21.95 1.21
N PHE A 91 9.79 22.11 1.21
CA PHE A 91 10.61 21.70 2.38
C PHE A 91 10.31 22.53 3.62
N GLN A 92 10.01 23.82 3.46
CA GLN A 92 9.57 24.67 4.57
C GLN A 92 8.26 24.13 5.17
N ARG A 93 7.24 23.88 4.32
CA ARG A 93 5.95 23.33 4.75
C ARG A 93 6.08 21.96 5.40
N MET A 94 6.94 21.10 4.86
CA MET A 94 7.31 19.82 5.47
C MET A 94 7.89 20.03 6.88
N GLY A 95 8.86 20.94 7.03
CA GLY A 95 9.46 21.26 8.33
C GLY A 95 8.42 21.74 9.35
N GLU A 96 7.53 22.64 8.94
CA GLU A 96 6.43 23.13 9.78
C GLU A 96 5.45 22.01 10.15
N SER A 97 5.13 21.09 9.22
CA SER A 97 4.19 20.00 9.49
C SER A 97 4.79 18.93 10.40
N LEU A 98 6.06 18.56 10.18
CA LEU A 98 6.80 17.64 11.05
C LEU A 98 6.98 18.20 12.46
N ALA A 99 7.21 19.52 12.58
CA ALA A 99 7.30 20.18 13.88
C ALA A 99 5.98 20.12 14.67
N ARG A 100 4.82 20.13 13.98
CA ARG A 100 3.50 19.98 14.61
C ARG A 100 3.22 18.54 15.02
N ASN A 101 3.41 17.60 14.10
CA ASN A 101 3.22 16.18 14.35
C ASN A 101 4.05 15.38 13.32
N PRO A 102 5.07 14.63 13.76
CA PRO A 102 5.94 13.88 12.86
C PRO A 102 5.23 12.87 11.95
N ALA A 103 4.20 12.18 12.45
CA ALA A 103 3.48 11.15 11.70
C ALA A 103 2.61 11.77 10.60
N THR A 104 1.79 12.78 10.94
CA THR A 104 0.94 13.45 9.94
C THR A 104 1.76 14.37 9.02
N GLY A 105 2.86 14.92 9.51
CA GLY A 105 3.72 15.82 8.75
C GLY A 105 4.45 15.14 7.59
N PHE A 106 4.83 13.87 7.76
CA PHE A 106 5.39 13.08 6.68
C PHE A 106 4.33 12.74 5.61
N ASN A 107 3.11 12.37 6.02
CA ASN A 107 2.01 12.12 5.08
C ASN A 107 1.65 13.38 4.28
N ASP A 108 1.58 14.54 4.93
CA ASP A 108 1.32 15.82 4.25
C ASP A 108 2.35 16.11 3.16
N PHE A 109 3.63 15.83 3.45
CA PHE A 109 4.71 15.99 2.50
C PHE A 109 4.54 15.07 1.27
N LEU A 110 4.19 13.80 1.48
CA LEU A 110 3.95 12.86 0.37
C LEU A 110 2.76 13.29 -0.49
N GLY A 111 1.67 13.74 0.12
CA GLY A 111 0.51 14.27 -0.59
C GLY A 111 0.77 15.60 -1.31
N GLU A 112 1.69 16.42 -0.81
CA GLU A 112 2.16 17.63 -1.50
C GLU A 112 3.03 17.28 -2.71
N LEU A 113 4.00 16.36 -2.53
CA LEU A 113 4.87 15.87 -3.59
C LEU A 113 4.06 15.25 -4.75
N ALA A 114 3.03 14.47 -4.42
CA ALA A 114 2.11 13.89 -5.39
C ALA A 114 1.47 14.94 -6.31
N ARG A 115 1.01 16.04 -5.74
CA ARG A 115 0.34 17.10 -6.51
C ARG A 115 1.32 17.94 -7.31
N MET A 116 2.59 18.00 -6.90
CA MET A 116 3.65 18.71 -7.64
C MET A 116 4.16 17.91 -8.84
N GLU A 117 4.14 16.57 -8.80
CA GLU A 117 4.61 15.75 -9.93
C GLU A 117 3.58 15.59 -11.05
N GLU A 118 2.27 15.71 -10.77
CA GLU A 118 1.19 15.49 -11.75
C GLU A 118 1.41 16.22 -13.09
N PRO A 119 1.76 17.53 -13.12
CA PRO A 119 2.02 18.23 -14.38
C PRO A 119 3.24 17.69 -15.15
N ALA A 120 4.25 17.14 -14.47
CA ALA A 120 5.41 16.52 -15.15
C ALA A 120 5.05 15.18 -15.78
N LEU A 121 4.13 14.47 -15.16
CA LEU A 121 3.65 13.19 -15.65
C LEU A 121 2.64 13.37 -16.78
N GLU A 122 2.01 14.54 -16.92
CA GLU A 122 1.13 14.88 -18.03
C GLU A 122 1.84 14.64 -19.39
N GLY A 123 1.25 13.82 -20.25
CA GLY A 123 1.86 13.39 -21.51
C GLY A 123 2.84 12.20 -21.41
N VAL A 124 3.28 11.81 -20.20
CA VAL A 124 4.03 10.57 -19.99
C VAL A 124 3.06 9.39 -20.03
N SER A 125 2.92 8.79 -21.20
CA SER A 125 2.13 7.58 -21.40
C SER A 125 3.00 6.32 -21.32
N VAL A 126 2.46 5.27 -20.70
CA VAL A 126 3.07 3.94 -20.65
C VAL A 126 2.07 2.95 -21.25
N SER A 127 2.44 2.31 -22.35
CA SER A 127 1.64 1.26 -22.97
C SER A 127 1.54 0.03 -22.06
N VAL A 128 0.51 -0.79 -22.27
CA VAL A 128 0.32 -2.06 -21.52
C VAL A 128 1.57 -2.95 -21.64
N VAL A 129 2.20 -2.98 -22.83
CA VAL A 129 3.40 -3.77 -23.08
C VAL A 129 4.61 -3.24 -22.30
N GLU A 130 4.79 -1.92 -22.28
CA GLU A 130 5.88 -1.29 -21.50
C GLU A 130 5.71 -1.53 -20.00
N GLU A 131 4.50 -1.32 -19.47
CA GLU A 131 4.21 -1.54 -18.05
C GLU A 131 4.46 -2.99 -17.65
N ARG A 132 3.97 -3.93 -18.46
CA ARG A 132 4.18 -5.37 -18.25
C ARG A 132 5.65 -5.77 -18.33
N ARG A 133 6.44 -5.15 -19.22
CA ARG A 133 7.88 -5.40 -19.28
C ARG A 133 8.60 -4.87 -18.02
N ALA A 134 8.22 -3.70 -17.52
CA ALA A 134 8.76 -3.16 -16.27
C ALA A 134 8.39 -4.03 -15.06
N GLY A 135 7.15 -4.50 -15.01
CA GLY A 135 6.66 -5.46 -14.03
C GLY A 135 7.44 -6.77 -14.02
N LEU A 136 7.64 -7.37 -15.19
CA LEU A 136 8.37 -8.61 -15.35
C LEU A 136 9.78 -8.51 -14.75
N ARG A 137 10.52 -7.44 -15.09
CA ARG A 137 11.88 -7.21 -14.56
C ARG A 137 11.89 -7.08 -13.04
N THR A 138 11.03 -6.22 -12.50
CA THR A 138 11.00 -5.95 -11.04
C THR A 138 10.55 -7.17 -10.23
N ARG A 139 9.58 -7.93 -10.74
CA ARG A 139 9.18 -9.22 -10.18
C ARG A 139 10.32 -10.24 -10.23
N ASP A 140 11.00 -10.38 -11.36
CA ASP A 140 12.09 -11.36 -11.51
C ASP A 140 13.27 -11.04 -10.61
N GLU A 141 13.59 -9.77 -10.42
CA GLU A 141 14.58 -9.33 -9.43
C GLU A 141 14.16 -9.68 -8.00
N TYR A 142 12.88 -9.49 -7.65
CA TYR A 142 12.34 -9.89 -6.35
C TYR A 142 12.46 -11.40 -6.13
N LEU A 143 12.05 -12.21 -7.12
CA LEU A 143 12.13 -13.67 -7.06
C LEU A 143 13.59 -14.17 -7.06
N ALA A 144 14.50 -13.50 -7.76
CA ALA A 144 15.93 -13.82 -7.72
C ALA A 144 16.52 -13.54 -6.32
N LYS A 145 16.16 -12.42 -5.69
CA LYS A 145 16.55 -12.09 -4.31
C LYS A 145 15.97 -13.09 -3.30
N ALA A 146 14.75 -13.59 -3.54
CA ALA A 146 14.14 -14.67 -2.76
C ALA A 146 14.98 -15.95 -2.83
N LYS A 147 15.27 -16.41 -4.06
CA LYS A 147 16.07 -17.62 -4.34
C LYS A 147 17.48 -17.53 -3.77
N ALA A 148 18.14 -16.38 -3.91
CA ALA A 148 19.48 -16.15 -3.36
C ALA A 148 19.54 -16.27 -1.82
N ARG A 149 18.40 -16.14 -1.13
CA ARG A 149 18.27 -16.31 0.33
C ARG A 149 17.76 -17.70 0.73
N GLY A 150 17.65 -18.63 -0.23
CA GLY A 150 17.27 -20.02 0.02
C GLY A 150 15.76 -20.30 -0.07
N PHE A 151 14.92 -19.29 -0.34
CA PHE A 151 13.49 -19.50 -0.52
C PHE A 151 13.18 -20.06 -1.90
N GLN A 152 12.26 -21.01 -1.97
CA GLN A 152 11.85 -21.65 -3.22
C GLN A 152 10.60 -20.96 -3.79
N VAL A 153 10.53 -20.85 -5.11
CA VAL A 153 9.30 -20.47 -5.81
C VAL A 153 8.48 -21.74 -6.01
N VAL A 154 7.21 -21.70 -5.61
CA VAL A 154 6.26 -22.78 -5.82
C VAL A 154 5.80 -22.74 -7.27
N GLU A 155 6.10 -23.78 -8.04
CA GLU A 155 5.80 -23.85 -9.48
C GLU A 155 4.38 -24.37 -9.76
N ASP A 156 3.89 -25.28 -8.91
CA ASP A 156 2.56 -25.90 -9.04
C ASP A 156 1.99 -26.32 -7.66
N GLY A 157 0.73 -26.76 -7.67
CA GLY A 157 0.06 -27.37 -6.53
C GLY A 157 -1.14 -26.60 -6.01
N ILE A 158 -1.91 -27.28 -5.16
CA ILE A 158 -3.23 -26.85 -4.69
C ILE A 158 -3.24 -25.44 -4.07
N ARG A 159 -2.19 -25.07 -3.34
CA ARG A 159 -2.01 -23.74 -2.73
C ARG A 159 -1.92 -22.62 -3.79
N LEU A 160 -1.16 -22.84 -4.85
CA LEU A 160 -1.00 -21.87 -5.94
C LEU A 160 -2.27 -21.79 -6.80
N ASP A 161 -2.92 -22.92 -7.06
CA ASP A 161 -4.18 -22.97 -7.82
C ASP A 161 -5.30 -22.24 -7.09
N TYR A 162 -5.37 -22.38 -5.77
CA TYR A 162 -6.29 -21.63 -4.93
C TYR A 162 -6.05 -20.11 -5.01
N LEU A 163 -4.80 -19.65 -4.89
CA LEU A 163 -4.48 -18.22 -5.01
C LEU A 163 -4.87 -17.67 -6.38
N ARG A 164 -4.59 -18.41 -7.46
CA ARG A 164 -5.00 -18.02 -8.82
C ARG A 164 -6.52 -17.88 -8.92
N ALA A 165 -7.27 -18.86 -8.42
CA ALA A 165 -8.73 -18.81 -8.43
C ALA A 165 -9.30 -17.64 -7.59
N LEU A 166 -8.68 -17.33 -6.45
CA LEU A 166 -9.06 -16.20 -5.61
C LEU A 166 -8.76 -14.85 -6.28
N VAL A 167 -7.58 -14.72 -6.89
CA VAL A 167 -7.19 -13.55 -7.69
C VAL A 167 -8.18 -13.35 -8.84
N ASP A 168 -8.48 -14.39 -9.61
CA ASP A 168 -9.44 -14.31 -10.72
C ASP A 168 -10.84 -13.93 -10.24
N ARG A 169 -11.24 -14.39 -9.04
CA ARG A 169 -12.52 -14.02 -8.43
C ARG A 169 -12.57 -12.53 -8.13
N LEU A 170 -11.57 -12.00 -7.44
CA LEU A 170 -11.53 -10.61 -7.00
C LEU A 170 -11.23 -9.65 -8.15
N ALA A 171 -10.41 -10.04 -9.14
CA ALA A 171 -10.09 -9.24 -10.31
C ALA A 171 -11.32 -8.89 -11.17
N ARG A 172 -12.41 -9.68 -11.10
CA ARG A 172 -13.68 -9.34 -11.76
C ARG A 172 -14.34 -8.07 -11.20
N ARG A 173 -13.93 -7.60 -10.01
CA ARG A 173 -14.43 -6.37 -9.38
C ARG A 173 -13.63 -5.12 -9.75
N MET A 174 -12.47 -5.28 -10.36
CA MET A 174 -11.64 -4.18 -10.86
C MET A 174 -12.40 -3.38 -11.93
N LYS A 175 -12.32 -2.05 -11.85
CA LYS A 175 -12.94 -1.15 -12.83
C LYS A 175 -12.14 -1.09 -14.15
N HIS A 176 -10.82 -1.14 -14.05
CA HIS A 176 -9.86 -1.05 -15.15
C HIS A 176 -9.21 -2.40 -15.47
N ARG A 177 -9.94 -3.51 -15.24
CA ARG A 177 -9.44 -4.87 -15.48
C ARG A 177 -8.91 -5.10 -16.91
N ASP A 178 -9.47 -4.41 -17.90
CA ASP A 178 -9.12 -4.58 -19.31
C ASP A 178 -7.67 -4.13 -19.61
N ARG A 179 -7.07 -3.30 -18.73
CA ARG A 179 -5.65 -2.97 -18.78
C ARG A 179 -4.76 -4.15 -18.37
N TYR A 180 -5.29 -5.06 -17.58
CA TYR A 180 -4.61 -6.23 -17.02
C TYR A 180 -5.30 -7.51 -17.50
N PRO A 181 -5.25 -7.82 -18.81
CA PRO A 181 -5.94 -8.99 -19.39
C PRO A 181 -5.43 -10.31 -18.83
N LYS A 182 -4.23 -10.31 -18.21
CA LYS A 182 -3.66 -11.41 -17.47
C LYS A 182 -3.06 -10.89 -16.18
N VAL A 183 -3.46 -11.47 -15.04
CA VAL A 183 -2.80 -11.28 -13.76
C VAL A 183 -2.01 -12.55 -13.45
N ASP A 184 -0.69 -12.44 -13.37
CA ASP A 184 0.21 -13.56 -13.09
C ASP A 184 0.50 -13.64 -11.59
N VAL A 185 0.27 -14.80 -11.02
CA VAL A 185 0.46 -15.06 -9.59
C VAL A 185 1.68 -15.95 -9.38
N SER A 186 2.60 -15.52 -8.53
CA SER A 186 3.73 -16.31 -8.04
C SER A 186 3.60 -16.54 -6.54
N LEU A 187 4.04 -17.70 -6.08
CA LEU A 187 4.01 -18.08 -4.67
C LEU A 187 5.44 -18.43 -4.22
N VAL A 188 5.91 -17.81 -3.14
CA VAL A 188 7.23 -18.06 -2.56
C VAL A 188 7.07 -18.81 -1.25
N ASN A 189 7.83 -19.90 -1.07
CA ASN A 189 7.85 -20.61 0.20
C ASN A 189 8.65 -19.81 1.23
N ALA A 190 7.97 -18.96 2.00
CA ALA A 190 8.56 -18.11 3.03
C ALA A 190 7.67 -18.12 4.29
N PRO A 191 8.26 -18.12 5.50
CA PRO A 191 7.54 -18.30 6.76
C PRO A 191 6.89 -17.01 7.31
N ILE A 192 6.78 -15.96 6.49
CA ILE A 192 6.18 -14.68 6.86
C ILE A 192 5.05 -14.38 5.91
N SER A 193 3.87 -14.11 6.45
CA SER A 193 2.71 -13.72 5.65
C SER A 193 2.97 -12.38 4.96
N ASP A 194 3.01 -12.40 3.63
CA ASP A 194 3.34 -11.26 2.79
C ASP A 194 2.67 -11.40 1.42
N GLY A 195 2.48 -10.26 0.76
CA GLY A 195 1.86 -10.12 -0.55
C GLY A 195 2.26 -8.80 -1.19
N GLN A 196 2.57 -8.83 -2.48
CA GLN A 196 3.00 -7.63 -3.19
C GLN A 196 2.60 -7.66 -4.66
N SER A 197 2.10 -6.53 -5.14
CA SER A 197 1.83 -6.25 -6.54
C SER A 197 3.01 -5.56 -7.24
N PHE A 198 3.19 -5.90 -8.51
CA PHE A 198 4.18 -5.33 -9.41
C PHE A 198 3.49 -4.84 -10.70
N PRO A 199 4.04 -3.82 -11.38
CA PRO A 199 3.39 -3.21 -12.54
C PRO A 199 2.96 -4.20 -13.62
N GLY A 200 1.90 -3.91 -14.37
CA GLY A 200 1.52 -4.75 -15.50
C GLY A 200 0.93 -6.12 -15.14
N GLY A 201 0.43 -6.26 -13.90
CA GLY A 201 -0.40 -7.39 -13.48
C GLY A 201 0.39 -8.59 -12.95
N PHE A 202 1.45 -8.38 -12.18
CA PHE A 202 2.14 -9.48 -11.48
C PHE A 202 1.93 -9.37 -9.98
N LEU A 203 1.58 -10.47 -9.34
CA LEU A 203 1.39 -10.58 -7.90
C LEU A 203 2.33 -11.65 -7.35
N VAL A 204 2.98 -11.38 -6.23
CA VAL A 204 3.80 -12.36 -5.51
C VAL A 204 3.27 -12.46 -4.08
N PHE A 205 2.97 -13.68 -3.64
CA PHE A 205 2.54 -13.97 -2.28
C PHE A 205 3.48 -14.98 -1.62
N THR A 206 3.42 -15.07 -0.29
CA THR A 206 4.15 -16.11 0.46
C THR A 206 3.24 -17.26 0.86
N THR A 207 3.82 -18.44 1.09
CA THR A 207 3.08 -19.60 1.61
C THR A 207 2.45 -19.33 2.97
N ALA A 208 3.13 -18.59 3.85
CA ALA A 208 2.61 -18.22 5.16
C ALA A 208 1.35 -17.36 5.10
N LEU A 209 1.09 -16.61 4.01
CA LEU A 209 -0.19 -15.92 3.83
C LEU A 209 -1.36 -16.91 3.80
N LEU A 210 -1.17 -18.10 3.24
CA LEU A 210 -2.20 -19.14 3.19
C LEU A 210 -2.38 -19.86 4.53
N ASP A 211 -1.46 -19.65 5.48
CA ASP A 211 -1.52 -20.21 6.83
C ASP A 211 -2.17 -19.22 7.83
N GLU A 212 -2.62 -18.04 7.37
CA GLU A 212 -3.40 -17.09 8.15
C GLU A 212 -4.72 -17.72 8.67
N PRO A 213 -5.25 -17.26 9.81
CA PRO A 213 -6.31 -17.97 10.54
C PRO A 213 -7.67 -18.03 9.83
N ASP A 214 -7.88 -17.20 8.80
CA ASP A 214 -9.16 -17.03 8.14
C ASP A 214 -9.01 -16.69 6.65
N GLU A 215 -9.96 -17.14 5.83
CA GLU A 215 -9.93 -16.92 4.36
C GLU A 215 -10.09 -15.44 4.03
N ALA A 216 -10.85 -14.70 4.85
CA ALA A 216 -11.09 -13.28 4.64
C ALA A 216 -9.81 -12.44 4.76
N THR A 217 -8.86 -12.83 5.59
CA THR A 217 -7.51 -12.25 5.67
C THR A 217 -6.79 -12.40 4.33
N VAL A 218 -6.74 -13.62 3.78
CA VAL A 218 -6.07 -13.90 2.50
C VAL A 218 -6.74 -13.13 1.38
N ALA A 219 -8.07 -13.19 1.29
CA ALA A 219 -8.85 -12.42 0.34
C ALA A 219 -8.61 -10.92 0.49
N GLY A 220 -8.46 -10.44 1.72
CA GLY A 220 -8.18 -9.05 2.04
C GLY A 220 -6.87 -8.56 1.45
N VAL A 221 -5.78 -9.30 1.68
CA VAL A 221 -4.46 -8.98 1.11
C VAL A 221 -4.49 -9.05 -0.42
N VAL A 222 -5.12 -10.08 -1.00
CA VAL A 222 -5.26 -10.20 -2.45
C VAL A 222 -6.06 -9.03 -3.04
N ALA A 223 -7.17 -8.64 -2.42
CA ALA A 223 -7.99 -7.52 -2.85
C ALA A 223 -7.24 -6.18 -2.76
N HIS A 224 -6.43 -5.99 -1.72
CA HIS A 224 -5.57 -4.82 -1.53
C HIS A 224 -4.54 -4.70 -2.66
N GLU A 225 -3.84 -5.79 -2.98
CA GLU A 225 -2.86 -5.79 -4.05
C GLU A 225 -3.48 -5.58 -5.44
N LEU A 226 -4.66 -6.15 -5.69
CA LEU A 226 -5.43 -5.88 -6.92
C LEU A 226 -5.89 -4.42 -7.00
N ALA A 227 -6.17 -3.78 -5.87
CA ALA A 227 -6.57 -2.38 -5.83
C ALA A 227 -5.42 -1.45 -6.24
N HIS A 228 -4.17 -1.77 -5.87
CA HIS A 228 -3.00 -1.03 -6.36
C HIS A 228 -2.85 -1.07 -7.88
N LEU A 229 -3.19 -2.20 -8.51
CA LEU A 229 -3.24 -2.32 -9.97
C LEU A 229 -4.41 -1.49 -10.53
N ASP A 230 -5.63 -1.70 -10.04
CA ASP A 230 -6.85 -1.08 -10.58
C ASP A 230 -6.86 0.44 -10.49
N LEU A 231 -6.29 0.99 -9.42
CA LEU A 231 -6.20 2.43 -9.17
C LEU A 231 -4.99 3.07 -9.87
N GLY A 232 -4.16 2.28 -10.56
CA GLY A 232 -3.02 2.79 -11.32
C GLY A 232 -1.86 3.28 -10.46
N HIS A 233 -1.78 2.89 -9.18
CA HIS A 233 -0.66 3.24 -8.29
C HIS A 233 0.68 2.77 -8.88
N LEU A 234 0.70 1.53 -9.39
CA LEU A 234 1.86 0.93 -10.05
C LEU A 234 2.13 1.53 -11.43
N TYR A 235 1.08 1.90 -12.15
CA TYR A 235 1.20 2.62 -13.42
C TYR A 235 1.87 3.99 -13.23
N GLY A 236 1.47 4.73 -12.19
CA GLY A 236 2.09 5.99 -11.79
C GLY A 236 3.58 5.82 -11.47
N TYR A 237 3.95 4.73 -10.80
CA TYR A 237 5.36 4.41 -10.55
C TYR A 237 6.15 4.24 -11.85
N VAL A 238 5.64 3.47 -12.81
CA VAL A 238 6.33 3.29 -14.11
C VAL A 238 6.40 4.60 -14.89
N ARG A 239 5.39 5.46 -14.83
CA ARG A 239 5.44 6.80 -15.45
C ARG A 239 6.55 7.66 -14.84
N ARG A 240 6.69 7.68 -13.52
CA ARG A 240 7.79 8.38 -12.84
C ARG A 240 9.15 7.83 -13.27
N SER A 241 9.32 6.51 -13.34
CA SER A 241 10.57 5.89 -13.80
C SER A 241 10.88 6.25 -15.25
N LYS A 242 9.89 6.19 -16.15
CA LYS A 242 10.04 6.57 -17.56
C LYS A 242 10.42 8.04 -17.70
N LEU A 243 9.76 8.92 -16.94
CA LEU A 243 10.09 10.34 -16.92
C LEU A 243 11.53 10.55 -16.45
N ALA A 244 11.95 9.93 -15.36
CA ALA A 244 13.31 10.00 -14.84
C ALA A 244 14.34 9.58 -15.89
N GLU A 245 14.16 8.42 -16.52
CA GLU A 245 15.04 7.92 -17.59
C GLU A 245 15.15 8.94 -18.74
N THR A 246 14.02 9.50 -19.19
CA THR A 246 14.01 10.48 -20.29
C THR A 246 14.65 11.82 -19.91
N THR A 247 14.46 12.26 -18.66
CA THR A 247 15.04 13.51 -18.14
C THR A 247 16.56 13.40 -18.06
N TYR A 248 17.10 12.28 -17.57
CA TYR A 248 18.56 12.09 -17.47
C TYR A 248 19.24 11.74 -18.80
N ALA A 249 18.50 11.24 -19.79
CA ALA A 249 19.04 10.97 -21.12
C ALA A 249 19.29 12.24 -21.96
N ARG A 250 18.75 13.41 -21.56
CA ARG A 250 18.89 14.67 -22.29
C ARG A 250 19.82 15.64 -21.56
N PRO A 251 20.82 16.25 -22.22
CA PRO A 251 21.61 17.32 -21.60
C PRO A 251 20.68 18.51 -21.25
N PRO A 252 20.88 19.17 -20.10
CA PRO A 252 20.07 20.32 -19.71
C PRO A 252 20.17 21.39 -20.79
N THR A 253 19.02 21.83 -21.32
CA THR A 253 18.97 22.86 -22.36
C THR A 253 18.65 24.21 -21.73
N MET A 254 19.27 25.30 -22.19
CA MET A 254 19.03 26.67 -21.69
C MET A 254 17.58 27.18 -21.87
N GLY A 255 16.67 26.39 -22.44
CA GLY A 255 15.26 26.74 -22.67
C GLY A 255 14.24 26.00 -21.79
N ASP A 256 14.68 25.16 -20.83
CA ASP A 256 13.74 24.51 -19.93
C ASP A 256 13.19 25.53 -18.92
N SER A 257 11.87 25.74 -18.94
CA SER A 257 11.20 26.63 -17.99
C SER A 257 11.43 26.16 -16.55
N PHE A 258 11.62 27.11 -15.63
CA PHE A 258 11.75 26.81 -14.19
C PHE A 258 10.64 25.89 -13.66
N ASP A 259 9.40 26.08 -14.10
CA ASP A 259 8.26 25.23 -13.69
C ASP A 259 8.44 23.77 -14.08
N ARG A 260 8.83 23.49 -15.34
CA ARG A 260 9.13 22.12 -15.81
C ARG A 260 10.28 21.48 -15.05
N PHE A 261 11.30 22.25 -14.69
CA PHE A 261 12.39 21.74 -13.86
C PHE A 261 11.87 21.31 -12.49
N PHE A 262 11.07 22.14 -11.82
CA PHE A 262 10.54 21.81 -10.49
C PHE A 262 9.63 20.57 -10.49
N THR A 263 8.72 20.44 -11.46
CA THR A 263 7.81 19.29 -11.51
C THR A 263 8.55 17.99 -11.83
N GLN A 264 9.61 18.04 -12.65
CA GLN A 264 10.50 16.88 -12.88
C GLN A 264 11.28 16.46 -11.64
N GLN A 265 11.81 17.43 -10.88
CA GLN A 265 12.48 17.12 -9.59
C GLN A 265 11.50 16.50 -8.59
N ALA A 266 10.25 16.97 -8.55
CA ALA A 266 9.21 16.36 -7.71
C ALA A 266 8.95 14.90 -8.09
N ALA A 267 8.84 14.59 -9.39
CA ALA A 267 8.65 13.21 -9.86
C ALA A 267 9.84 12.29 -9.51
N LEU A 268 11.07 12.82 -9.57
CA LEU A 268 12.29 12.11 -9.17
C LEU A 268 12.33 11.81 -7.68
N LEU A 269 11.99 12.80 -6.85
CA LEU A 269 11.81 12.57 -5.42
C LEU A 269 10.71 11.57 -5.13
N GLY A 270 9.64 11.56 -5.95
CA GLY A 270 8.55 10.59 -5.90
C GLY A 270 9.01 9.14 -6.07
N LEU A 271 10.14 8.90 -6.76
CA LEU A 271 10.75 7.56 -6.85
C LEU A 271 11.49 7.16 -5.55
N LEU A 272 12.02 8.14 -4.82
CA LEU A 272 12.81 7.89 -3.60
C LEU A 272 11.93 7.67 -2.36
N VAL A 273 10.71 8.21 -2.34
CA VAL A 273 9.85 8.23 -1.14
C VAL A 273 8.83 7.08 -1.05
N ASN A 274 9.21 5.89 -1.53
CA ASN A 274 8.38 4.67 -1.61
C ASN A 274 7.26 4.76 -2.68
N PRO A 275 7.04 3.70 -3.51
CA PRO A 275 6.02 3.69 -4.56
C PRO A 275 4.56 3.83 -4.05
N PHE A 276 4.31 3.49 -2.79
CA PHE A 276 2.97 3.54 -2.20
C PHE A 276 2.90 4.62 -1.11
N ARG A 277 2.09 5.64 -1.41
CA ARG A 277 1.83 6.78 -0.53
C ARG A 277 0.70 6.42 0.46
N PRO A 278 0.64 7.04 1.65
CA PRO A 278 -0.47 6.84 2.60
C PRO A 278 -1.86 7.02 1.97
N GLU A 279 -1.98 7.93 1.01
CA GLU A 279 -3.22 8.15 0.24
C GLU A 279 -3.54 6.94 -0.64
N HIS A 280 -2.55 6.42 -1.38
CA HIS A 280 -2.70 5.22 -2.21
C HIS A 280 -3.13 4.00 -1.37
N GLU A 281 -2.56 3.86 -0.16
CA GLU A 281 -2.94 2.80 0.78
C GLU A 281 -4.40 2.92 1.22
N THR A 282 -4.86 4.14 1.51
CA THR A 282 -6.25 4.40 1.92
C THR A 282 -7.23 4.12 0.77
N GLU A 283 -6.86 4.51 -0.45
CA GLU A 283 -7.65 4.23 -1.65
C GLU A 283 -7.72 2.72 -1.95
N ALA A 284 -6.58 2.02 -1.83
CA ALA A 284 -6.49 0.58 -2.00
C ALA A 284 -7.31 -0.18 -0.94
N ASP A 285 -7.20 0.21 0.34
CA ASP A 285 -8.02 -0.31 1.43
C ASP A 285 -9.50 -0.18 1.11
N CYS A 286 -9.91 0.99 0.60
CA CYS A 286 -11.31 1.26 0.35
C CYS A 286 -11.89 0.44 -0.80
N ALA A 287 -11.13 0.30 -1.89
CA ALA A 287 -11.47 -0.57 -3.00
C ALA A 287 -11.54 -2.04 -2.54
N ALA A 288 -10.52 -2.50 -1.82
CA ALA A 288 -10.44 -3.85 -1.27
C ALA A 288 -11.65 -4.18 -0.39
N VAL A 289 -11.95 -3.33 0.60
CA VAL A 289 -13.13 -3.49 1.48
C VAL A 289 -14.43 -3.55 0.69
N THR A 290 -14.57 -2.73 -0.35
CA THR A 290 -15.76 -2.74 -1.21
C THR A 290 -15.89 -4.06 -1.97
N TRP A 291 -14.81 -4.58 -2.53
CA TRP A 291 -14.82 -5.84 -3.28
C TRP A 291 -15.04 -7.05 -2.38
N LEU A 292 -14.39 -7.11 -1.23
CA LEU A 292 -14.60 -8.14 -0.21
C LEU A 292 -16.06 -8.18 0.22
N TYR A 293 -16.63 -7.01 0.53
CA TYR A 293 -18.03 -6.89 0.91
C TYR A 293 -18.99 -7.40 -0.17
N GLN A 294 -18.68 -7.16 -1.45
CA GLN A 294 -19.48 -7.65 -2.57
C GLN A 294 -19.34 -9.15 -2.79
N GLU A 295 -18.14 -9.71 -2.59
CA GLU A 295 -17.84 -11.15 -2.66
C GLU A 295 -18.23 -11.93 -1.38
N GLY A 296 -18.75 -11.22 -0.37
CA GLY A 296 -19.23 -11.81 0.89
C GLY A 296 -18.14 -12.14 1.89
N TYR A 297 -16.90 -11.70 1.68
CA TYR A 297 -15.82 -11.79 2.66
C TYR A 297 -15.98 -10.68 3.71
N ASP A 298 -15.73 -11.00 4.97
CA ASP A 298 -15.70 -10.00 6.05
C ASP A 298 -14.42 -9.17 5.98
N PRO A 299 -14.48 -7.85 5.67
CA PRO A 299 -13.29 -7.01 5.60
C PRO A 299 -12.53 -6.84 6.92
N GLN A 300 -13.08 -7.31 8.06
CA GLN A 300 -12.33 -7.39 9.32
C GLN A 300 -11.09 -8.28 9.24
N GLY A 301 -11.04 -9.26 8.32
CA GLY A 301 -9.83 -10.06 8.07
C GLY A 301 -8.62 -9.18 7.70
N LEU A 302 -8.82 -8.19 6.83
CA LEU A 302 -7.78 -7.23 6.43
C LEU A 302 -7.29 -6.36 7.60
N VAL A 303 -8.22 -5.94 8.48
CA VAL A 303 -7.87 -5.22 9.72
C VAL A 303 -6.99 -6.08 10.62
N GLY A 304 -7.41 -7.33 10.86
CA GLY A 304 -6.66 -8.26 11.69
C GLY A 304 -5.27 -8.55 11.13
N PHE A 305 -5.14 -8.65 9.81
CA PHE A 305 -3.85 -8.79 9.14
C PHE A 305 -2.91 -7.63 9.46
N PHE A 306 -3.38 -6.39 9.29
CA PHE A 306 -2.55 -5.23 9.57
C PHE A 306 -2.15 -5.11 11.04
N GLU A 307 -3.06 -5.41 11.97
CA GLU A 307 -2.76 -5.41 13.41
C GLU A 307 -1.69 -6.46 13.76
N ARG A 308 -1.77 -7.67 13.18
CA ARG A 308 -0.75 -8.72 13.34
C ARG A 308 0.60 -8.30 12.77
N LEU A 309 0.60 -7.70 11.58
CA LEU A 309 1.83 -7.25 10.94
C LEU A 309 2.48 -6.11 11.73
N HIS A 310 1.69 -5.15 12.23
CA HIS A 310 2.19 -4.08 13.08
C HIS A 310 2.83 -4.61 14.36
N ALA A 311 2.22 -5.61 15.00
CA ALA A 311 2.77 -6.25 16.19
C ALA A 311 4.14 -6.92 15.90
N ARG A 312 4.28 -7.57 14.74
CA ARG A 312 5.52 -8.27 14.32
C ARG A 312 6.63 -7.34 13.82
N LYS A 313 6.34 -6.07 13.50
CA LYS A 313 7.32 -5.10 12.99
C LYS A 313 8.51 -4.90 13.93
N ASN A 314 8.31 -5.09 15.24
CA ASN A 314 9.35 -4.94 16.24
C ASN A 314 10.25 -6.18 16.36
N ASP A 315 9.86 -7.33 15.79
CA ASP A 315 10.55 -8.60 16.02
C ASP A 315 11.53 -8.99 14.89
N GLN A 316 11.39 -8.44 13.67
CA GLN A 316 12.21 -8.82 12.50
C GLN A 316 12.49 -7.66 11.50
N PRO A 317 13.28 -6.64 11.87
CA PRO A 317 13.54 -5.46 11.02
C PRO A 317 14.28 -5.76 9.69
N ASP A 318 15.06 -6.84 9.62
CA ASP A 318 15.92 -7.18 8.47
C ASP A 318 15.31 -8.18 7.47
N ASN A 319 14.07 -8.64 7.68
CA ASN A 319 13.49 -9.64 6.78
C ASN A 319 13.00 -9.00 5.46
N PRO A 320 13.47 -9.48 4.27
CA PRO A 320 13.05 -8.95 2.98
C PRO A 320 11.60 -9.29 2.58
N PHE A 321 10.97 -10.27 3.23
CA PHE A 321 9.53 -10.62 3.15
C PHE A 321 8.73 -10.05 4.32
N PHE A 322 9.32 -9.12 5.07
CA PHE A 322 8.54 -8.10 5.73
C PHE A 322 8.36 -6.94 4.74
N SER A 323 8.04 -7.24 3.47
CA SER A 323 7.86 -6.20 2.47
C SER A 323 6.54 -5.49 2.74
N PHE A 324 5.43 -6.21 3.03
CA PHE A 324 4.15 -5.55 3.33
C PHE A 324 4.28 -4.45 4.40
N GLY A 325 4.95 -4.70 5.53
CA GLY A 325 5.06 -3.70 6.60
C GLY A 325 5.99 -2.52 6.28
N ARG A 326 6.83 -2.67 5.26
CA ARG A 326 7.79 -1.66 4.74
C ARG A 326 7.23 -0.92 3.53
N THR A 327 6.51 -1.60 2.64
CA THR A 327 5.92 -1.09 1.41
C THR A 327 4.51 -0.54 1.65
N HIS A 328 3.74 -1.16 2.54
CA HIS A 328 2.37 -0.82 2.96
C HIS A 328 2.33 -0.54 4.48
N PRO A 329 2.87 0.60 4.96
CA PRO A 329 2.93 0.88 6.38
C PRO A 329 1.52 0.90 7.00
N PHE A 330 1.33 0.13 8.07
CA PHE A 330 0.12 0.20 8.88
C PHE A 330 0.05 1.51 9.65
N SER A 331 -1.15 2.07 9.75
CA SER A 331 -1.48 3.12 10.70
C SER A 331 -2.84 2.84 11.35
N LEU A 332 -3.05 3.35 12.56
CA LEU A 332 -4.36 3.31 13.20
C LEU A 332 -5.43 4.01 12.34
N ASP A 333 -5.04 5.03 11.57
CA ASP A 333 -5.92 5.74 10.65
C ASP A 333 -6.46 4.81 9.54
N ARG A 334 -5.60 3.94 8.97
CA ARG A 334 -6.03 2.96 7.95
C ARG A 334 -7.03 1.96 8.50
N ARG A 335 -6.77 1.43 9.70
CA ARG A 335 -7.71 0.55 10.40
C ARG A 335 -9.07 1.23 10.57
N ASP A 336 -9.05 2.45 11.07
CA ASP A 336 -10.27 3.20 11.36
C ASP A 336 -11.01 3.55 10.05
N HIS A 337 -10.26 3.78 8.96
CA HIS A 337 -10.81 3.96 7.61
C HIS A 337 -11.50 2.69 7.08
N VAL A 338 -10.86 1.53 7.19
CA VAL A 338 -11.45 0.24 6.82
C VAL A 338 -12.75 -0.02 7.60
N ARG A 339 -12.73 0.20 8.93
CA ARG A 339 -13.93 0.06 9.79
C ARG A 339 -15.03 1.04 9.40
N ALA A 340 -14.69 2.29 9.10
CA ALA A 340 -15.64 3.30 8.64
C ALA A 340 -16.27 2.92 7.29
N ARG A 341 -15.46 2.42 6.35
CA ARG A 341 -15.94 1.95 5.05
C ARG A 341 -16.88 0.75 5.19
N LEU A 342 -16.54 -0.23 6.02
CA LEU A 342 -17.43 -1.36 6.31
C LEU A 342 -18.76 -0.90 6.91
N ALA A 343 -18.74 -0.01 7.90
CA ALA A 343 -19.96 0.53 8.51
C ALA A 343 -20.84 1.28 7.50
N GLN A 344 -20.24 2.01 6.56
CA GLN A 344 -20.95 2.68 5.48
C GLN A 344 -21.61 1.68 4.52
N LEU A 345 -20.91 0.61 4.13
CA LEU A 345 -21.45 -0.45 3.27
C LEU A 345 -22.59 -1.22 3.94
N GLN A 346 -22.46 -1.55 5.23
CA GLN A 346 -23.52 -2.14 6.04
C GLN A 346 -24.75 -1.22 6.14
N SER A 347 -24.53 0.10 6.24
CA SER A 347 -25.62 1.08 6.26
C SER A 347 -26.30 1.24 4.89
N TRP A 348 -25.58 0.99 3.80
CA TRP A 348 -26.10 1.06 2.43
C TRP A 348 -26.88 -0.21 2.06
N ARG A 349 -26.29 -1.39 2.27
CA ARG A 349 -26.91 -2.68 1.98
C ARG A 349 -26.48 -3.69 3.05
N PRO A 350 -27.25 -3.87 4.13
CA PRO A 350 -26.88 -4.78 5.22
C PRO A 350 -26.60 -6.21 4.74
N ARG A 351 -25.57 -6.84 5.31
CA ARG A 351 -25.21 -8.24 5.10
C ARG A 351 -24.89 -8.90 6.44
N ASP A 352 -25.58 -9.99 6.75
CA ASP A 352 -25.34 -10.88 7.90
C ASP A 352 -24.60 -12.17 7.51
N ASP A 353 -24.40 -12.39 6.21
CA ASP A 353 -23.76 -13.56 5.61
C ASP A 353 -22.25 -13.36 5.32
N LEU A 354 -21.64 -12.29 5.86
CA LEU A 354 -20.21 -12.04 5.68
C LEU A 354 -19.40 -13.15 6.34
N ARG A 355 -18.53 -13.81 5.57
CA ARG A 355 -17.69 -14.90 6.04
C ARG A 355 -16.29 -14.40 6.38
N LEU A 356 -15.89 -14.66 7.63
CA LEU A 356 -14.46 -14.83 7.97
C LEU A 356 -13.96 -16.19 7.45
N ALA A 357 -14.88 -17.17 7.38
CA ALA A 357 -14.68 -18.60 7.52
C ALA A 357 -13.37 -19.21 6.99
N ALA A 358 -12.76 -20.00 7.88
CA ALA A 358 -11.64 -20.92 7.65
C ALA A 358 -12.00 -22.20 6.84
N GLU A 359 -13.22 -22.33 6.30
CA GLU A 359 -13.68 -23.59 5.69
C GLU A 359 -12.94 -23.96 4.40
N SER A 360 -12.49 -22.98 3.60
CA SER A 360 -11.66 -23.26 2.43
C SER A 360 -10.21 -23.56 2.82
N LEU A 361 -9.59 -22.76 3.71
CA LEU A 361 -8.19 -22.94 4.13
C LEU A 361 -7.94 -24.25 4.90
N ARG A 362 -8.96 -24.78 5.60
CA ARG A 362 -8.87 -26.10 6.27
C ARG A 362 -8.64 -27.27 5.32
N HIS A 363 -9.04 -27.17 4.05
CA HIS A 363 -8.72 -28.18 3.03
C HIS A 363 -7.25 -28.12 2.56
N PHE A 364 -6.51 -27.05 2.87
CA PHE A 364 -5.09 -26.88 2.55
C PHE A 364 -4.15 -27.13 3.73
N ARG A 365 -4.69 -27.51 4.90
CA ARG A 365 -3.88 -28.20 5.92
C ARG A 365 -3.51 -29.56 5.34
N ILE A 366 -2.36 -29.57 4.67
CA ILE A 366 -1.61 -30.78 4.34
C ILE A 366 -1.56 -31.61 5.63
N PRO A 367 -1.91 -32.92 5.61
CA PRO A 367 -1.68 -33.77 6.77
C PRO A 367 -0.22 -33.57 7.15
N GLU A 368 0.01 -33.13 8.38
CA GLU A 368 1.34 -33.10 8.97
C GLU A 368 1.98 -34.42 8.58
N LYS A 369 3.06 -34.35 7.78
CA LYS A 369 3.82 -35.52 7.37
C LYS A 369 3.94 -36.37 8.61
N GLN A 370 3.42 -37.60 8.58
CA GLN A 370 3.75 -38.57 9.61
C GLN A 370 5.27 -38.55 9.69
N GLU A 371 5.80 -37.93 10.74
CA GLU A 371 7.20 -38.03 11.09
C GLU A 371 7.43 -39.53 11.16
N ALA A 372 8.24 -40.01 10.22
CA ALA A 372 8.70 -41.37 10.22
C ALA A 372 9.24 -41.64 11.63
N ALA A 373 8.61 -42.60 12.32
CA ALA A 373 9.06 -43.07 13.61
C ALA A 373 10.55 -43.42 13.52
N PRO A 374 11.36 -43.11 14.55
CA PRO A 374 12.76 -43.46 14.54
C PRO A 374 12.89 -44.98 14.55
N HIS A 375 13.59 -45.52 13.56
CA HIS A 375 14.14 -46.87 13.58
C HIS A 375 15.65 -46.81 13.36
#